data_AF-A0A0D7AJA2-F1
#
_entry.id   AF-A0A0D7AJA2-F1
#
_cell.length_a   1.000
_cell.length_b   1.000
_cell.length_c   1.000
_cell.angle_alpha   90.00
_cell.angle_beta   90.00
_cell.angle_gamma   90.00
#
_symmetry.space_group_name_H-M   'P 1'
#
loop_
_entity.id
_entity.type
_entity.pdbx_description
1 polymer ?
#
loop_
_entity_poly.entity_id
_entity_poly.type
_entity_poly.pdbx_seq_one_letter_code
_entity_poly.pdbx_strand_id
1 'polypeptide(L)'
;SVASDDPTRKYCLGKFVEIFSDVFARYACEADESRVPSDEENGQAEKRARHFATELEQAVYDIYSEPDKSGQFHAGAKYKDRFRMLQFNLSKKDRVQLHKRIVSGQISPKEISLMSSTDLADEGTKQSIKMAEKEALEHSILQKTTAPHAKIT
;
A
#
# COMPACT_ATOMS: atom_id res chain seq x y z
N SER A 1 22.65 -1.42 0.37
CA SER A 1 22.50 -2.84 -0.02
C SER A 1 21.47 -2.91 -1.12
N VAL A 2 21.77 -3.55 -2.26
CA VAL A 2 20.81 -3.69 -3.37
C VAL A 2 19.94 -4.92 -3.17
N ALA A 3 18.69 -4.88 -3.64
CA ALA A 3 17.75 -6.00 -3.50
C ALA A 3 18.27 -7.31 -4.11
N SER A 4 19.20 -7.24 -5.07
CA SER A 4 19.81 -8.39 -5.74
C SER A 4 20.65 -9.28 -4.82
N ASP A 5 21.19 -8.74 -3.72
CA ASP A 5 22.09 -9.44 -2.80
C ASP A 5 21.33 -10.16 -1.66
N ASP A 6 20.06 -9.81 -1.44
CA ASP A 6 19.17 -10.43 -0.44
C ASP A 6 18.07 -11.24 -1.16
N PRO A 7 18.04 -12.58 -1.04
CA PRO A 7 17.03 -13.41 -1.69
C PRO A 7 15.58 -13.04 -1.34
N THR A 8 15.33 -12.56 -0.12
CA THR A 8 14.00 -12.11 0.31
C THR A 8 13.63 -10.85 -0.45
N ARG A 9 14.53 -9.86 -0.51
CA ARG A 9 14.27 -8.61 -1.22
C ARG A 9 14.09 -8.83 -2.71
N LYS A 10 14.91 -9.70 -3.32
CA LYS A 10 14.75 -10.10 -4.72
C LYS A 10 13.38 -10.70 -5.00
N TYR A 11 12.89 -11.58 -4.12
CA TYR A 11 11.53 -12.13 -4.24
C TYR A 11 10.46 -11.04 -4.11
N CYS A 12 10.56 -10.18 -3.09
CA CYS A 12 9.60 -9.10 -2.85
C CYS A 12 9.54 -8.11 -4.02
N LEU A 13 10.70 -7.69 -4.54
CA LEU A 13 10.79 -6.85 -5.73
C LEU A 13 10.12 -7.51 -6.93
N GLY A 14 10.37 -8.81 -7.17
CA GLY A 14 9.72 -9.55 -8.25
C GLY A 14 8.20 -9.51 -8.15
N LYS A 15 7.64 -9.68 -6.94
CA LYS A 15 6.19 -9.58 -6.72
C LYS A 15 5.64 -8.18 -6.90
N PHE A 16 6.37 -7.14 -6.49
CA PHE A 16 5.94 -5.77 -6.79
C PHE A 16 5.96 -5.49 -8.29
N VAL A 17 7.00 -5.94 -9.01
CA VAL A 17 7.06 -5.79 -10.48
C VAL A 17 5.88 -6.49 -11.14
N GLU A 18 5.54 -7.72 -10.74
CA GLU A 18 4.34 -8.43 -11.26
C GLU A 18 3.06 -7.60 -11.08
N ILE A 19 2.84 -7.04 -9.88
CA ILE A 19 1.64 -6.24 -9.57
C ILE A 19 1.63 -4.95 -10.38
N PHE A 20 2.74 -4.19 -10.38
CA PHE A 20 2.77 -2.88 -11.02
C PHE A 20 2.79 -2.97 -12.53
N SER A 21 3.39 -4.01 -13.14
CA SER A 21 3.31 -4.19 -14.59
C SER A 21 1.86 -4.33 -15.04
N ASP A 22 1.06 -5.10 -14.31
CA ASP A 22 -0.37 -5.27 -14.55
C ASP A 22 -1.17 -3.98 -14.30
N VAL A 23 -0.87 -3.24 -13.22
CA VAL A 23 -1.52 -1.95 -12.92
C VAL A 23 -1.19 -0.89 -13.99
N PHE A 24 0.07 -0.70 -14.33
CA PHE A 24 0.49 0.29 -15.33
C PHE A 24 -0.03 -0.09 -16.71
N ALA A 25 -0.03 -1.37 -17.10
CA ALA A 25 -0.59 -1.79 -18.39
C ALA A 25 -2.09 -1.47 -18.50
N ARG A 26 -2.87 -1.66 -17.43
CA ARG A 26 -4.31 -1.38 -17.44
C ARG A 26 -4.63 0.12 -17.50
N TYR A 27 -3.89 0.92 -16.73
CA TYR A 27 -4.25 2.31 -16.50
C TYR A 27 -3.38 3.31 -17.30
N ALA A 28 -2.38 2.86 -18.07
CA ALA A 28 -1.60 3.73 -18.95
C ALA A 28 -2.40 4.30 -20.13
N CYS A 29 -3.50 3.64 -20.53
CA CYS A 29 -4.27 3.98 -21.73
C CYS A 29 -5.69 4.51 -21.47
N GLU A 30 -6.01 4.99 -20.26
CA GLU A 30 -7.35 5.53 -19.95
C GLU A 30 -7.76 6.76 -20.78
N ALA A 31 -6.92 7.23 -21.72
CA ALA A 31 -7.31 8.23 -22.69
C ALA A 31 -8.24 7.70 -23.80
N ASP A 32 -8.29 6.38 -24.07
CA ASP A 32 -9.16 5.82 -25.11
C ASP A 32 -9.31 4.29 -24.98
N GLU A 33 -10.47 3.79 -24.51
CA GLU A 33 -10.76 2.35 -24.38
C GLU A 33 -10.73 1.60 -25.74
N SER A 34 -10.76 2.31 -26.87
CA SER A 34 -10.70 1.72 -28.22
C SER A 34 -9.30 1.68 -28.82
N ARG A 35 -8.29 2.24 -28.12
CA ARG A 35 -6.93 2.34 -28.63
C ARG A 35 -6.06 1.19 -28.14
N VAL A 36 -5.49 0.44 -29.08
CA VAL A 36 -4.41 -0.50 -28.79
C VAL A 36 -3.15 0.30 -28.49
N PRO A 37 -2.51 0.15 -27.30
CA PRO A 37 -1.25 0.80 -26.99
C PRO A 37 -0.17 0.35 -27.97
N SER A 38 0.65 1.29 -28.45
CA SER A 38 1.81 0.96 -29.26
C SER A 38 2.85 0.16 -28.44
N ASP A 39 3.70 -0.62 -29.10
CA ASP A 39 4.81 -1.34 -28.44
C ASP A 39 5.71 -0.41 -27.63
N GLU A 40 5.89 0.83 -28.09
CA GLU A 40 6.64 1.86 -27.37
C GLU A 40 5.97 2.28 -26.06
N GLU A 41 4.64 2.41 -26.05
CA GLU A 41 3.86 2.80 -24.87
C GLU A 41 3.83 1.66 -23.84
N ASN A 42 3.69 0.42 -24.31
CA ASN A 42 3.83 -0.76 -23.47
C ASN A 42 5.23 -0.85 -22.84
N GLY A 43 6.27 -0.60 -23.64
CA GLY A 43 7.65 -0.55 -23.14
C GLY A 43 7.87 0.57 -22.11
N GLN A 44 7.24 1.73 -22.28
CA GLN A 44 7.28 2.82 -21.30
C GLN A 44 6.51 2.48 -20.02
N ALA A 45 5.32 1.89 -20.13
CA ALA A 45 4.53 1.45 -18.99
C ALA A 45 5.29 0.41 -18.15
N GLU A 46 5.93 -0.56 -18.80
CA GLU A 46 6.75 -1.57 -18.12
C GLU A 46 7.96 -0.95 -17.40
N LYS A 47 8.67 -0.02 -18.04
CA LYS A 47 9.79 0.70 -17.41
C LYS A 47 9.34 1.49 -16.18
N ARG A 48 8.21 2.20 -16.29
CA ARG A 48 7.62 2.95 -15.17
C ARG A 48 7.19 2.02 -14.03
N ALA A 49 6.56 0.90 -14.35
CA ALA A 49 6.17 -0.12 -13.36
C ALA A 49 7.39 -0.67 -12.61
N ARG A 50 8.45 -1.05 -13.33
CA ARG A 50 9.69 -1.57 -12.74
C ARG A 50 10.38 -0.52 -11.86
N HIS A 51 10.42 0.73 -12.32
CA HIS A 51 10.98 1.83 -11.54
C HIS A 51 10.19 2.04 -10.24
N PHE A 52 8.87 2.16 -10.33
CA PHE A 52 7.99 2.31 -9.17
C PHE A 52 8.12 1.15 -8.17
N ALA A 53 8.15 -0.09 -8.66
CA ALA A 53 8.35 -1.28 -7.84
C ALA A 53 9.69 -1.26 -7.09
N THR A 54 10.75 -0.83 -7.76
CA THR A 54 12.11 -0.74 -7.19
C THR A 54 12.15 0.31 -6.09
N GLU A 55 11.60 1.49 -6.34
CA GLU A 55 11.55 2.56 -5.34
C GLU A 55 10.67 2.19 -4.14
N LEU A 56 9.55 1.51 -4.36
CA LEU A 56 8.69 1.05 -3.27
C LEU A 56 9.40 0.01 -2.40
N GLU A 57 10.04 -0.99 -3.02
CA GLU A 57 10.79 -2.01 -2.29
C GLU A 57 11.91 -1.38 -1.46
N GLN A 58 12.67 -0.46 -2.05
CA GLN A 58 13.74 0.24 -1.36
C GLN A 58 13.20 1.07 -0.19
N ALA A 59 12.11 1.82 -0.39
CA ALA A 59 11.48 2.59 0.68
C ALA A 59 11.00 1.69 1.84
N VAL A 60 10.42 0.52 1.53
CA VAL A 60 10.01 -0.45 2.55
C VAL A 60 11.22 -1.02 3.28
N TYR A 61 12.31 -1.32 2.58
CA TYR A 61 13.54 -1.79 3.22
C TYR A 61 14.16 -0.72 4.13
N ASP A 62 14.24 0.53 3.67
CA ASP A 62 14.83 1.62 4.45
C ASP A 62 14.06 1.87 5.76
N ILE A 63 12.74 1.69 5.76
CA ILE A 63 11.88 1.95 6.94
C ILE A 63 11.78 0.73 7.86
N TYR A 64 11.71 -0.48 7.29
CA TYR A 64 11.32 -1.69 8.03
C TYR A 64 12.40 -2.78 8.08
N SER A 65 13.60 -2.52 7.59
CA SER A 65 14.75 -3.39 7.83
C SER A 65 15.10 -3.44 9.32
N GLU A 66 15.67 -4.55 9.74
CA GLU A 66 16.01 -4.80 11.14
C GLU A 66 17.48 -5.21 11.23
N PRO A 67 18.22 -4.73 12.24
CA PRO A 67 19.60 -5.16 12.46
C PRO A 67 19.62 -6.62 12.96
N ASP A 68 20.54 -7.41 12.42
CA ASP A 68 20.84 -8.75 12.91
C ASP A 68 21.68 -8.71 14.19
N LYS A 69 22.08 -9.89 14.70
CA LYS A 69 22.97 -10.01 15.87
C LYS A 69 24.35 -9.35 15.66
N SER A 70 24.74 -9.11 14.42
CA SER A 70 26.00 -8.49 14.00
C SER A 70 25.85 -6.99 13.74
N GLY A 71 24.64 -6.42 13.89
CA GLY A 71 24.32 -5.03 13.59
C GLY A 71 24.10 -4.73 12.10
N GLN A 72 24.08 -5.75 11.23
CA GLN A 72 23.81 -5.62 9.81
C GLN A 72 22.30 -5.61 9.54
N PHE A 73 21.81 -4.61 8.80
CA PHE A 73 20.40 -4.50 8.47
C PHE A 73 19.98 -5.52 7.42
N HIS A 74 18.88 -6.22 7.66
CA HIS A 74 18.32 -7.21 6.75
C HIS A 74 16.80 -7.14 6.65
N ALA A 75 16.23 -7.83 5.66
CA ALA A 75 14.79 -7.97 5.49
C ALA A 75 14.19 -8.89 6.57
N GLY A 76 13.96 -8.32 7.75
CA GLY A 76 13.44 -8.99 8.94
C GLY A 76 11.93 -9.27 8.92
N ALA A 77 11.36 -9.48 10.10
CA ALA A 77 9.93 -9.76 10.26
C ALA A 77 9.09 -8.54 9.87
N LYS A 78 9.46 -7.35 10.32
CA LYS A 78 8.71 -6.10 10.04
C LYS A 78 8.63 -5.80 8.55
N TYR A 79 9.75 -5.94 7.85
CA TYR A 79 9.81 -5.83 6.39
C TYR A 79 8.84 -6.81 5.71
N LYS A 80 8.88 -8.08 6.11
CA LYS A 80 8.04 -9.13 5.51
C LYS A 80 6.55 -8.89 5.77
N ASP A 81 6.18 -8.45 6.96
CA ASP A 81 4.79 -8.13 7.29
C ASP A 81 4.30 -6.91 6.51
N ARG A 82 5.14 -5.88 6.39
CA ARG A 82 4.84 -4.72 5.55
C ARG A 82 4.64 -5.12 4.10
N PHE A 83 5.54 -5.94 3.56
CA PHE A 83 5.44 -6.47 2.21
C PHE A 83 4.13 -7.25 2.00
N ARG A 84 3.76 -8.17 2.90
CA ARG A 84 2.52 -8.96 2.78
C ARG A 84 1.28 -8.08 2.76
N MET A 85 1.22 -7.06 3.61
CA MET A 85 0.10 -6.12 3.66
C MET A 85 -0.03 -5.32 2.36
N LEU A 86 1.10 -4.79 1.87
CA LEU A 86 1.15 -4.07 0.60
C LEU A 86 0.78 -4.98 -0.58
N GLN A 87 1.37 -6.18 -0.66
CA GLN A 87 1.09 -7.16 -1.69
C GLN A 87 -0.41 -7.49 -1.73
N PHE A 88 -1.01 -7.79 -0.56
CA PHE A 88 -2.41 -8.15 -0.47
C PHE A 88 -3.35 -7.02 -0.93
N ASN A 89 -3.09 -5.77 -0.54
CA ASN A 89 -3.97 -4.65 -0.91
C ASN A 89 -3.76 -4.23 -2.36
N LEU A 90 -2.50 -4.11 -2.81
CA LEU A 90 -2.18 -3.61 -4.15
C LEU A 90 -2.54 -4.61 -5.25
N SER A 91 -2.59 -5.92 -4.96
CA SER A 91 -2.99 -6.94 -5.94
C SER A 91 -4.50 -6.94 -6.25
N LYS A 92 -5.32 -6.19 -5.51
CA LYS A 92 -6.79 -6.20 -5.65
C LYS A 92 -7.22 -5.24 -6.77
N LYS A 93 -7.98 -5.75 -7.74
CA LYS A 93 -8.39 -5.00 -8.94
C LYS A 93 -9.50 -3.98 -8.69
N ASP A 94 -10.24 -4.12 -7.59
CA ASP A 94 -11.30 -3.21 -7.16
C ASP A 94 -10.76 -1.88 -6.58
N ARG A 95 -9.45 -1.77 -6.37
CA ARG A 95 -8.76 -0.56 -5.89
C ARG A 95 -8.46 0.43 -7.02
N VAL A 96 -9.45 0.65 -7.88
CA VAL A 96 -9.33 1.45 -9.12
C VAL A 96 -8.75 2.84 -8.84
N GLN A 97 -9.29 3.58 -7.86
CA GLN A 97 -8.83 4.93 -7.55
C GLN A 97 -7.38 4.97 -7.06
N LEU A 98 -6.97 3.96 -6.27
CA LEU A 98 -5.58 3.84 -5.81
C LEU A 98 -4.65 3.57 -6.99
N HIS A 99 -5.02 2.64 -7.86
CA HIS A 99 -4.24 2.30 -9.06
C HIS A 99 -4.09 3.48 -10.02
N LYS A 100 -5.18 4.23 -10.28
CA LYS A 100 -5.11 5.46 -11.09
C LYS A 100 -4.15 6.49 -10.50
N ARG A 101 -4.21 6.71 -9.18
CA ARG A 101 -3.31 7.64 -8.47
C ARG A 101 -1.84 7.22 -8.52
N ILE A 102 -1.58 5.92 -8.48
CA ILE A 102 -0.22 5.37 -8.66
C ILE A 102 0.29 5.70 -10.07
N VAL A 103 -0.50 5.40 -11.10
CA VAL A 103 -0.07 5.56 -12.49
C VAL A 103 0.03 7.03 -12.90
N SER A 104 -0.81 7.91 -12.34
CA SER A 104 -0.73 9.36 -12.55
C SER A 104 0.40 10.03 -11.76
N GLY A 105 1.07 9.31 -10.84
CA GLY A 105 2.11 9.85 -9.98
C GLY A 105 1.60 10.72 -8.84
N GLN A 106 0.29 10.69 -8.55
CA GLN A 106 -0.31 11.42 -7.43
C GLN A 106 0.06 10.83 -6.06
N ILE A 107 0.46 9.56 -6.01
CA ILE A 107 0.99 8.93 -4.81
C ILE A 107 2.35 8.34 -5.14
N SER A 108 3.37 8.77 -4.39
CA SER A 108 4.74 8.28 -4.54
C SER A 108 4.94 6.89 -3.90
N PRO A 109 5.99 6.15 -4.31
CA PRO A 109 6.35 4.88 -3.68
C PRO A 109 6.59 5.02 -2.18
N LYS A 110 7.21 6.11 -1.75
CA LYS A 110 7.45 6.40 -0.33
C LYS A 110 6.17 6.59 0.46
N GLU A 111 5.18 7.30 -0.09
CA GLU A 111 3.88 7.46 0.58
C GLU A 111 3.16 6.11 0.74
N ILE A 112 3.13 5.27 -0.30
CA ILE A 112 2.57 3.91 -0.22
C ILE A 112 3.28 3.07 0.84
N SER A 113 4.60 3.21 0.94
CA SER A 113 5.40 2.50 1.95
C SER A 113 4.98 2.82 3.39
N LEU A 114 4.24 3.91 3.63
CA LEU A 114 3.75 4.34 4.95
C LEU A 114 2.24 4.14 5.16
N MET A 115 1.44 4.02 4.10
CA MET A 115 -0.02 3.88 4.19
C MET A 115 -0.49 2.67 5.03
N SER A 116 -1.53 2.82 5.84
CA SER A 116 -2.08 1.69 6.58
C SER A 116 -2.93 0.77 5.68
N SER A 117 -3.35 -0.39 6.20
CA SER A 117 -4.27 -1.26 5.45
C SER A 117 -5.64 -0.61 5.22
N THR A 118 -6.05 0.34 6.06
CA THR A 118 -7.31 1.09 5.87
C THR A 118 -7.14 2.17 4.81
N ASP A 119 -5.98 2.83 4.74
CA ASP A 119 -5.68 3.81 3.69
C ASP A 119 -5.63 3.18 2.30
N LEU A 120 -5.19 1.92 2.23
CA LEU A 120 -5.12 1.13 0.99
C LEU A 120 -6.44 0.40 0.67
N ALA A 121 -7.44 0.46 1.56
CA ALA A 121 -8.75 -0.15 1.37
C ALA A 121 -9.50 0.41 0.14
N ASP A 122 -10.52 -0.29 -0.34
CA ASP A 122 -11.44 0.26 -1.35
C ASP A 122 -12.30 1.33 -0.70
N GLU A 123 -12.91 2.20 -1.52
CA GLU A 123 -13.69 3.32 -1.01
C GLU A 123 -14.89 2.87 -0.17
N GLY A 124 -15.52 1.73 -0.51
CA GLY A 124 -16.64 1.18 0.26
C GLY A 124 -16.19 0.74 1.66
N THR A 125 -15.15 -0.08 1.73
CA THR A 125 -14.55 -0.52 2.99
C THR A 125 -14.06 0.67 3.83
N LYS A 126 -13.43 1.68 3.21
CA LYS A 126 -13.02 2.92 3.90
C LYS A 126 -14.18 3.65 4.54
N GLN A 127 -15.30 3.78 3.82
CA GLN A 127 -16.50 4.43 4.33
C GLN A 127 -17.10 3.64 5.49
N SER A 128 -17.22 2.31 5.36
CA SER A 128 -17.73 1.45 6.43
C SER A 128 -16.87 1.53 7.70
N ILE A 129 -15.53 1.52 7.56
CA ILE A 129 -14.62 1.67 8.70
C ILE A 129 -14.82 3.04 9.37
N LYS A 130 -14.88 4.12 8.59
CA LYS A 130 -15.11 5.48 9.14
C LYS A 130 -16.44 5.60 9.88
N MET A 131 -17.50 4.98 9.35
CA MET A 131 -18.81 4.96 10.02
C MET A 131 -18.74 4.18 11.33
N ALA A 132 -18.17 2.97 11.31
CA ALA A 132 -18.02 2.15 12.50
C ALA A 132 -17.14 2.80 13.58
N GLU A 133 -16.05 3.48 13.19
CA GLU A 133 -15.20 4.24 14.11
C GLU A 133 -15.96 5.40 14.75
N LYS A 134 -16.77 6.12 13.96
CA LYS A 134 -17.61 7.22 14.47
C LYS A 134 -18.66 6.70 15.44
N GLU A 135 -19.39 5.64 15.09
CA GLU A 135 -20.40 5.03 15.95
C GLU A 135 -19.77 4.50 17.25
N ALA A 136 -18.62 3.81 17.18
CA ALA A 136 -17.91 3.33 18.36
C ALA A 136 -17.47 4.46 19.30
N LEU A 137 -17.02 5.59 18.74
CA LEU A 137 -16.66 6.77 19.51
C LEU A 137 -17.88 7.36 20.23
N GLU A 138 -19.02 7.49 19.54
CA GLU A 138 -20.28 7.97 20.11
C GLU A 138 -20.74 7.08 21.28
N HIS A 139 -20.68 5.76 21.10
CA HIS A 139 -21.02 4.79 22.16
C HIS A 139 -20.06 4.82 23.36
N SER A 140 -18.77 5.04 23.14
CA SER A 140 -17.77 5.13 24.22
C SER A 140 -17.93 6.40 25.07
N ILE A 141 -18.30 7.52 24.44
CA ILE A 141 -18.52 8.80 25.14
C ILE A 141 -19.83 8.77 25.95
N LEU A 142 -20.91 8.20 25.40
CA LEU A 142 -22.19 8.11 26.11
C LEU A 142 -22.09 7.32 27.43
N GLN A 143 -21.34 6.22 27.45
CA GLN A 143 -21.19 5.38 28.65
C GLN A 143 -20.39 6.05 29.78
N LYS A 144 -19.51 7.02 29.50
CA LYS A 144 -18.73 7.71 30.54
C LYS A 144 -19.51 8.79 31.29
N THR A 145 -20.69 9.18 30.82
CA THR A 145 -21.44 10.33 31.37
C THR A 145 -22.54 9.90 32.36
N THR A 146 -22.84 8.61 32.49
CA THR A 146 -23.79 8.09 33.50
C THR A 146 -23.07 7.77 34.82
N ALA A 147 -22.54 8.78 35.50
CA ALA A 147 -22.16 8.64 36.90
C ALA A 147 -23.44 8.69 37.77
N PRO A 148 -23.59 7.83 38.80
CA PRO A 148 -24.80 7.80 39.62
C PRO A 148 -24.91 9.10 40.42
N HIS A 149 -26.01 9.83 40.20
CA HIS A 149 -26.37 10.98 41.02
C HIS A 149 -26.60 10.47 42.45
N ALA A 150 -25.63 10.66 43.35
CA ALA A 150 -25.79 10.31 44.75
C ALA A 150 -26.98 11.09 45.33
N LYS A 151 -27.91 10.37 45.96
CA LYS A 151 -29.00 10.95 46.76
C LYS A 151 -28.39 11.77 47.90
N ILE A 152 -28.58 13.08 47.87
CA ILE A 152 -28.35 13.94 49.03
C ILE A 152 -29.60 13.84 49.91
N THR A 153 -29.38 13.44 51.16
CA THR A 153 -30.36 13.31 52.26
C THR A 153 -30.70 14.68 52.82
#